data_AF-A0A924XI32-F1
#
_entry.id   AF-A0A924XI32-F1
#
_cell.length_a   1.000
_cell.length_b   1.000
_cell.length_c   1.000
_cell.angle_alpha   90.00
_cell.angle_beta   90.00
_cell.angle_gamma   90.00
#
_symmetry.space_group_name_H-M   'P 1'
#
loop_
_entity.id
_entity.type
_entity.pdbx_description
1 polymer ?
#
loop_
_entity_poly.entity_id
_entity_poly.type
_entity_poly.pdbx_seq_one_letter_code
_entity_poly.pdbx_strand_id
1 'polypeptide(L)'
;MKTFTKTVTRLVLAILLLTTTATFRLSAQTCSPAPVGLISWYSGDGDVRDLAGTNNAALNVNGFAIGSVGQAFKFNNLRGIDVADNAVFNQPNFTIEAWATANAFSCPTACAQFIAVK
;
A
#
# COMPACT_ATOMS: atom_id res chain seq x y z
N MET A 1 -56.70 5.83 -34.67
CA MET A 1 -56.45 4.72 -33.72
C MET A 1 -55.16 3.93 -33.95
N LYS A 2 -54.49 3.99 -35.13
CA LYS A 2 -53.26 3.22 -35.42
C LYS A 2 -51.95 3.86 -34.92
N THR A 3 -51.98 5.14 -34.55
CA THR A 3 -50.79 5.89 -34.10
C THR A 3 -50.46 5.66 -32.62
N PHE A 4 -51.47 5.33 -31.80
CA PHE A 4 -51.31 5.13 -30.36
C PHE A 4 -50.49 3.87 -30.03
N THR A 5 -50.69 2.79 -30.78
CA THR A 5 -49.99 1.52 -30.58
C THR A 5 -48.48 1.63 -30.85
N LYS A 6 -48.06 2.39 -31.88
CA LYS A 6 -46.63 2.57 -32.22
C LYS A 6 -45.86 3.35 -31.16
N THR A 7 -46.49 4.36 -30.55
CA THR A 7 -45.89 5.14 -29.47
C THR A 7 -45.73 4.30 -28.21
N VAL A 8 -46.73 3.48 -27.88
CA VAL A 8 -46.66 2.56 -26.74
C VAL A 8 -45.58 1.49 -26.95
N THR A 9 -45.43 0.91 -28.14
CA THR A 9 -44.37 -0.08 -28.42
C THR A 9 -42.95 0.52 -28.31
N ARG A 10 -42.76 1.76 -28.79
CA ARG A 10 -41.46 2.47 -28.68
C ARG A 10 -41.11 2.80 -27.22
N LEU A 11 -42.11 3.13 -26.41
CA LEU A 11 -41.92 3.38 -24.98
C LEU A 11 -41.60 2.09 -24.21
N VAL A 12 -42.25 0.97 -24.51
CA VAL A 12 -41.97 -0.33 -23.87
C VAL A 12 -40.57 -0.85 -24.21
N LEU A 13 -40.09 -0.68 -25.46
CA LEU A 13 -38.71 -1.06 -25.83
C LEU A 13 -37.66 -0.18 -25.14
N ALA A 14 -37.92 1.12 -25.00
CA ALA A 14 -37.03 2.03 -24.30
C ALA A 14 -36.93 1.67 -22.80
N ILE A 15 -38.05 1.33 -22.16
CA ILE A 15 -38.07 0.91 -20.75
C ILE A 15 -37.34 -0.43 -20.55
N LEU A 16 -37.43 -1.36 -21.51
CA LEU A 16 -36.70 -2.64 -21.45
C LEU A 16 -35.17 -2.49 -21.62
N LEU A 17 -34.70 -1.44 -22.30
CA LEU A 17 -33.27 -1.15 -22.46
C LEU A 17 -32.67 -0.42 -21.25
N LEU A 18 -33.50 0.17 -20.38
CA LEU A 18 -33.05 0.85 -19.15
C LEU A 18 -32.76 -0.11 -17.98
N THR A 19 -33.13 -1.40 -18.07
CA THR A 19 -33.00 -2.36 -16.96
C THR A 19 -31.69 -3.15 -16.94
N THR A 20 -30.78 -2.95 -17.90
CA THR A 20 -29.44 -3.55 -17.82
C THR A 20 -28.56 -2.73 -16.89
N THR A 21 -28.77 -2.86 -15.59
CA THR A 21 -27.79 -2.39 -14.61
C THR A 21 -26.50 -3.16 -14.85
N ALA A 22 -25.49 -2.50 -15.41
CA ALA A 22 -24.13 -3.02 -15.44
C ALA A 22 -23.70 -3.21 -13.99
N THR A 23 -23.60 -4.46 -13.54
CA THR A 23 -23.14 -4.78 -12.21
C THR A 23 -21.63 -4.60 -12.17
N PHE A 24 -21.18 -3.46 -11.64
CA PHE A 24 -19.77 -3.28 -11.31
C PHE A 24 -19.44 -4.25 -10.17
N ARG A 25 -18.80 -5.37 -10.51
CA ARG A 25 -18.19 -6.27 -9.54
C ARG A 25 -16.98 -5.54 -8.96
N LEU A 26 -17.14 -4.92 -7.81
CA LEU A 26 -16.02 -4.50 -6.97
C LEU A 26 -15.32 -5.78 -6.50
N SER A 27 -14.31 -6.20 -7.25
CA SER A 27 -13.36 -7.20 -6.77
C SER A 27 -12.50 -6.51 -5.73
N ALA A 28 -12.80 -6.74 -4.44
CA ALA A 28 -11.87 -6.39 -3.39
C ALA A 28 -10.55 -7.13 -3.70
N GLN A 29 -9.46 -6.38 -3.84
CA GLN A 29 -8.15 -6.98 -3.95
C GLN A 29 -7.90 -7.75 -2.66
N THR A 30 -7.70 -9.07 -2.76
CA THR A 30 -7.38 -9.91 -1.61
C THR A 30 -5.96 -9.55 -1.16
N CYS A 31 -5.86 -8.76 -0.09
CA CYS A 31 -4.59 -8.52 0.58
C CYS A 31 -4.11 -9.83 1.22
N SER A 32 -2.80 -10.08 1.19
CA SER A 32 -2.22 -11.14 2.02
C SER A 32 -2.44 -10.76 3.49
N PRO A 33 -2.90 -11.69 4.35
CA PRO A 33 -2.98 -11.41 5.78
C PRO A 33 -1.58 -11.09 6.32
N ALA A 34 -1.53 -10.21 7.32
CA ALA A 34 -0.30 -9.93 8.05
C ALA A 34 0.24 -11.23 8.69
N PRO A 35 1.57 -11.41 8.75
CA PRO A 35 2.16 -12.55 9.45
C PRO A 35 1.72 -12.63 10.92
N VAL A 36 1.53 -13.85 11.41
CA VAL A 36 1.25 -14.06 12.84
C VAL A 36 2.47 -13.65 13.66
N GLY A 37 2.26 -12.84 14.71
CA GLY A 37 3.34 -12.35 15.57
C GLY A 37 4.04 -11.09 15.05
N LEU A 38 3.46 -10.39 14.06
CA LEU A 38 3.94 -9.08 13.61
C LEU A 38 3.94 -8.07 14.77
N ILE A 39 5.13 -7.53 15.10
CA ILE A 39 5.31 -6.58 16.19
C ILE A 39 5.07 -5.13 15.75
N SER A 40 5.59 -4.77 14.57
CA SER A 40 5.48 -3.42 14.02
C SER A 40 5.41 -3.42 12.50
N TRP A 41 4.68 -2.46 11.93
CA TRP A 41 4.55 -2.27 10.49
C TRP A 41 4.57 -0.79 10.11
N TYR A 42 5.61 -0.37 9.40
CA TYR A 42 5.77 0.99 8.90
C TYR A 42 5.59 1.00 7.38
N SER A 43 4.42 1.43 6.89
CA SER A 43 4.15 1.46 5.44
C SER A 43 4.93 2.54 4.70
N GLY A 44 5.17 3.69 5.37
CA GLY A 44 5.69 4.88 4.70
C GLY A 44 4.68 5.51 3.74
N ASP A 45 3.38 5.24 3.93
CA ASP A 45 2.32 5.81 3.11
C ASP A 45 1.87 7.16 3.67
N GLY A 46 2.76 8.15 3.55
CA GLY A 46 2.50 9.53 4.01
C GLY A 46 2.66 9.75 5.52
N ASP A 47 2.92 8.70 6.30
CA ASP A 47 3.18 8.80 7.74
C ASP A 47 4.26 7.80 8.24
N VAL A 48 4.61 7.93 9.53
CA VAL A 48 5.60 7.10 10.24
C VAL A 48 4.94 6.25 11.34
N ARG A 49 3.64 6.01 11.24
CA ARG A 49 2.90 5.26 12.26
C ARG A 49 3.20 3.77 12.13
N ASP A 50 3.18 3.12 13.29
CA ASP A 50 3.13 1.67 13.36
C ASP A 50 1.66 1.23 13.15
N LEU A 51 1.40 0.50 12.07
CA LEU A 51 0.07 -0.01 11.73
C LEU A 51 -0.28 -1.31 12.46
N ALA A 52 0.70 -2.00 13.03
CA ALA A 52 0.51 -3.25 13.76
C ALA A 52 0.49 -3.05 15.28
N GLY A 53 1.23 -2.06 15.76
CA GLY A 53 1.43 -1.80 17.19
C GLY A 53 1.27 -0.32 17.57
N THR A 54 2.05 0.11 18.56
CA THR A 54 2.05 1.49 19.08
C THR A 54 3.44 2.13 19.03
N ASN A 55 4.39 1.50 18.33
CA ASN A 55 5.80 1.92 18.28
C ASN A 55 6.05 2.95 17.18
N ASN A 56 5.29 4.04 17.14
CA ASN A 56 5.42 5.04 16.08
C ASN A 56 6.86 5.56 15.96
N ALA A 57 7.35 5.70 14.73
CA ALA A 57 8.66 6.26 14.46
C ALA A 57 8.67 7.79 14.61
N ALA A 58 9.84 8.35 14.88
CA ALA A 58 10.10 9.78 14.77
C ALA A 58 10.32 10.19 13.32
N LEU A 59 9.79 11.35 12.95
CA LEU A 59 9.86 11.89 11.59
C LEU A 59 11.23 12.53 11.33
N ASN A 60 12.25 11.71 11.06
CA ASN A 60 13.55 12.16 10.55
C ASN A 60 13.76 11.87 9.06
N VAL A 61 12.69 11.46 8.36
CA VAL A 61 12.73 11.07 6.94
C VAL A 61 12.92 12.26 6.01
N ASN A 62 13.45 11.99 4.82
CA ASN A 62 13.55 13.00 3.75
C ASN A 62 12.21 13.24 3.02
N GLY A 63 11.16 12.51 3.40
CA GLY A 63 9.83 12.55 2.81
C GLY A 63 9.40 11.17 2.32
N PHE A 64 8.35 11.18 1.48
CA PHE A 64 7.77 9.98 0.89
C PHE A 64 7.90 10.02 -0.63
N ALA A 65 8.05 8.87 -1.26
CA ALA A 65 8.13 8.71 -2.71
C ALA A 65 7.21 7.57 -3.17
N ILE A 66 7.00 7.44 -4.48
CA ILE A 66 6.26 6.30 -5.04
C ILE A 66 7.00 5.01 -4.67
N GLY A 67 6.30 4.10 -3.99
CA GLY A 67 6.81 2.80 -3.55
C GLY A 67 6.22 1.64 -4.34
N SER A 68 6.51 0.41 -3.89
CA SER A 68 5.92 -0.80 -4.49
C SER A 68 4.41 -0.90 -4.27
N VAL A 69 3.91 -0.35 -3.14
CA VAL A 69 2.48 -0.27 -2.80
C VAL A 69 2.25 1.11 -2.20
N GLY A 70 1.58 2.01 -2.93
CA GLY A 70 1.35 3.38 -2.47
C GLY A 70 2.64 4.21 -2.38
N GLN A 71 2.79 4.98 -1.32
CA GLN A 71 4.05 5.67 -1.03
C GLN A 71 4.97 4.83 -0.12
N ALA A 72 6.26 5.15 -0.14
CA ALA A 72 7.28 4.57 0.72
C ALA A 72 8.20 5.66 1.28
N PHE A 73 8.92 5.33 2.35
CA PHE A 73 9.95 6.20 2.89
C PHE A 73 11.03 6.49 1.85
N LYS A 74 11.38 7.78 1.70
CA LYS A 74 12.53 8.21 0.93
C LYS A 74 13.69 8.45 1.88
N PHE A 75 14.70 7.59 1.80
CA PHE A 75 15.92 7.72 2.57
C PHE A 75 17.00 8.48 1.80
N ASN A 76 17.91 9.10 2.54
CA ASN A 76 19.19 9.60 2.03
C ASN A 76 20.28 9.33 3.08
N ASN A 77 21.51 9.70 2.78
CA ASN A 77 22.67 9.40 3.64
C ASN A 77 22.62 10.06 5.04
N LEU A 78 21.64 10.93 5.30
CA LEU A 78 21.51 11.72 6.54
C LEU A 78 20.16 11.53 7.24
N ARG A 79 19.18 10.87 6.60
CA ARG A 79 17.77 10.89 7.02
C ARG A 79 17.13 9.51 6.91
N GLY A 80 16.54 9.08 8.02
CA GLY A 80 15.89 7.79 8.24
C GLY A 80 14.61 7.92 9.08
N ILE A 81 13.94 6.81 9.37
CA ILE A 81 13.01 6.73 10.49
C ILE A 81 13.77 6.26 11.71
N ASP A 82 13.48 6.85 12.87
CA ASP A 82 14.02 6.40 14.15
C ASP A 82 12.88 5.84 14.98
N VAL A 83 12.99 4.57 15.37
CA VAL A 83 12.02 3.93 16.26
C VAL A 83 12.62 3.94 17.65
N ALA A 84 11.86 4.46 18.63
CA ALA A 84 12.31 4.48 20.02
C ALA A 84 12.45 3.05 20.56
N ASP A 85 13.46 2.83 21.39
CA ASP A 85 13.67 1.53 22.03
C ASP A 85 12.45 1.13 22.87
N ASN A 86 12.10 -0.16 22.82
CA ASN A 86 10.97 -0.73 23.52
C ASN A 86 11.27 -2.21 23.82
N ALA A 87 10.89 -2.66 25.01
CA ALA A 87 11.05 -4.06 25.43
C ALA A 87 10.42 -5.07 24.45
N VAL A 88 9.41 -4.67 23.67
CA VAL A 88 8.81 -5.53 22.64
C VAL A 88 9.78 -5.90 21.52
N PHE A 89 10.81 -5.08 21.28
CA PHE A 89 11.85 -5.36 20.28
C PHE A 89 12.98 -6.27 20.78
N ASN A 90 13.03 -6.56 22.08
CA ASN A 90 14.02 -7.46 22.68
C ASN A 90 13.68 -8.94 22.42
N GLN A 91 13.51 -9.30 21.15
CA GLN A 91 13.23 -10.66 20.72
C GLN A 91 14.54 -11.41 20.42
N PRO A 92 14.73 -12.64 20.93
CA PRO A 92 15.95 -13.41 20.68
C PRO A 92 16.09 -13.84 19.22
N ASN A 93 14.98 -13.95 18.50
CA ASN A 93 14.93 -14.26 17.07
C ASN A 93 13.81 -13.43 16.43
N PHE A 94 14.08 -12.82 15.28
CA PHE A 94 13.09 -12.03 14.55
C PHE A 94 13.33 -12.07 13.04
N THR A 95 12.33 -11.66 12.29
CA THR A 95 12.40 -11.48 10.83
C THR A 95 11.98 -10.08 10.46
N ILE A 96 12.59 -9.52 9.40
CA ILE A 96 12.19 -8.25 8.79
C ILE A 96 11.81 -8.55 7.34
N GLU A 97 10.66 -8.01 6.91
CA GLU A 97 10.22 -8.00 5.52
C GLU A 97 10.03 -6.55 5.05
N ALA A 98 10.38 -6.25 3.80
CA ALA A 98 10.25 -4.93 3.22
C ALA A 98 10.13 -5.02 1.69
N TRP A 99 9.90 -3.89 1.01
CA TRP A 99 10.33 -3.72 -0.37
C TRP A 99 11.32 -2.56 -0.38
N ALA A 100 12.44 -2.74 -1.07
CA ALA A 100 13.47 -1.71 -1.14
C ALA A 100 13.86 -1.42 -2.60
N THR A 101 13.97 -0.14 -2.92
CA THR A 101 14.60 0.31 -4.16
C THR A 101 15.86 1.08 -3.79
N ALA A 102 17.00 0.59 -4.26
CA ALA A 102 18.27 1.28 -4.09
C ALA A 102 18.53 2.17 -5.30
N ASN A 103 19.06 3.37 -5.04
CA ASN A 103 19.68 4.16 -6.09
C ASN A 103 20.98 3.48 -6.56
N ALA A 104 21.43 3.83 -7.76
CA ALA A 104 22.72 3.37 -8.28
C ALA A 104 23.81 3.63 -7.24
N PHE A 105 24.39 2.54 -6.76
CA PHE A 105 25.43 2.61 -5.75
C PHE A 105 26.70 3.12 -6.42
N SER A 106 27.17 4.29 -6.01
CA SER A 106 28.51 4.77 -6.38
C SER A 106 29.39 4.61 -5.16
N CYS A 107 30.38 3.73 -5.26
CA CYS A 107 31.38 3.56 -4.23
C CYS A 107 32.77 3.63 -4.88
N PRO A 108 33.57 4.68 -4.59
CA PRO A 108 34.93 4.78 -5.09
C PRO A 108 35.88 3.74 -4.45
N THR A 109 35.67 3.36 -3.19
CA THR A 109 36.59 2.50 -2.43
C THR A 109 35.89 1.67 -1.34
N ALA A 110 35.17 0.62 -1.77
CA ALA A 110 34.57 -0.43 -0.94
C ALA A 110 33.51 -0.02 0.09
N CYS A 111 32.25 -0.23 -0.28
CA CYS A 111 31.14 -0.36 0.65
C CYS A 111 30.40 -1.64 0.27
N ALA A 112 30.36 -2.63 1.15
CA ALA A 112 29.43 -3.74 1.00
C ALA A 112 28.06 -3.28 1.50
N GLN A 113 27.02 -3.46 0.69
CA GLN A 113 25.65 -3.47 1.20
C GLN A 113 25.01 -4.80 0.82
N PHE A 114 24.50 -5.52 1.81
CA PHE A 114 23.54 -6.59 1.58
C PHE A 114 22.16 -6.01 1.87
N ILE A 115 21.33 -5.94 0.84
CA ILE A 115 19.89 -5.76 0.99
C ILE A 115 19.32 -7.18 0.98
N ALA A 116 19.16 -7.77 2.16
CA ALA A 116 18.38 -8.99 2.31
C ALA A 116 16.93 -8.57 2.52
N VAL A 117 16.13 -8.77 1.49
CA VAL A 117 14.69 -8.54 1.49
C VAL A 117 14.09 -9.83 0.93
N LYS A 118 13.09 -10.37 1.62
CA LYS A 118 12.39 -11.57 1.16
C LYS A 118 11.59 -11.28 -0.11
#